data_AF-A0A956U7I4-F1
#
_entry.id   AF-A0A956U7I4-F1
#
_cell.length_a   1.000
_cell.length_b   1.000
_cell.length_c   1.000
_cell.angle_alpha   90.00
_cell.angle_beta   90.00
_cell.angle_gamma   90.00
#
_symmetry.space_group_name_H-M   'P 1'
#
loop_
_entity.id
_entity.type
_entity.pdbx_description
1 polymer ?
#
loop_
_entity_poly.entity_id
_entity_poly.type
_entity_poly.pdbx_seq_one_letter_code
_entity_poly.pdbx_strand_id
1 'polypeptide(L)'
;MELNQAQSTFLLALFIGFLAVVYILIFGPGGHIRKGREAEAKRLENKIRVGGGLELINDFMELARAYIKLGRNSDAESAMRKALAMAENEYGKKSENLAPVIKTYAWVLARSNRTVEAENMRKRIKDLS
;
A
#
# COMPACT_ATOMS: atom_id res chain seq x y z
N MET A 1 -36.50 14.47 38.33
CA MET A 1 -35.45 13.61 38.95
C MET A 1 -34.12 14.25 38.58
N GLU A 2 -33.58 15.10 39.45
CA GLU A 2 -32.30 15.76 39.18
C GLU A 2 -31.17 14.73 39.32
N LEU A 3 -30.28 14.65 38.33
CA LEU A 3 -29.08 13.83 38.45
C LEU A 3 -28.20 14.43 39.53
N ASN A 4 -27.65 13.58 40.40
CA ASN A 4 -26.70 14.06 41.40
C ASN A 4 -25.38 14.51 40.73
N GLN A 5 -24.59 15.29 41.45
CA GLN A 5 -23.34 15.85 40.94
C GLN A 5 -22.38 14.77 40.41
N ALA A 6 -22.36 13.58 41.01
CA ALA A 6 -21.52 12.45 40.60
C ALA A 6 -21.99 11.80 39.29
N GLN A 7 -23.31 11.73 39.05
CA GLN A 7 -23.87 11.22 37.81
C GLN A 7 -23.62 12.21 36.66
N SER A 8 -23.69 13.52 36.92
CA SER A 8 -23.37 14.57 35.93
C SER A 8 -21.90 14.53 35.49
N THR A 9 -20.96 14.42 36.44
CA THR A 9 -19.53 14.36 36.13
C THR A 9 -19.14 13.08 35.39
N PHE A 10 -19.76 11.95 35.74
CA PHE A 10 -19.55 10.67 35.04
C PHE A 10 -20.02 10.73 33.59
N LEU A 11 -21.21 11.28 33.32
CA LEU A 11 -21.73 11.45 31.97
C LEU A 11 -20.87 12.40 31.13
N LEU A 12 -20.41 13.50 31.73
CA LEU A 12 -19.52 14.44 31.05
C LEU A 12 -18.19 13.79 30.66
N ALA A 13 -17.60 12.98 31.55
CA ALA A 13 -16.36 12.24 31.25
C ALA A 13 -16.53 11.23 30.11
N LEU A 14 -17.65 10.49 30.08
CA LEU A 14 -17.97 9.58 28.97
C LEU A 14 -18.13 10.33 27.64
N PHE A 15 -18.80 11.48 27.67
CA PHE A 15 -19.00 12.31 26.49
C PHE A 15 -17.68 12.87 25.94
N ILE A 16 -16.81 13.39 26.82
CA ILE A 16 -15.48 13.87 26.45
C ILE A 16 -14.62 12.74 25.89
N GLY A 17 -14.65 11.55 26.51
CA GLY A 17 -13.93 10.37 26.02
C GLY A 17 -14.39 9.95 24.62
N PHE A 18 -15.71 9.95 24.40
CA PHE A 18 -16.27 9.66 23.08
C PHE A 18 -15.84 10.69 22.03
N LEU A 19 -15.92 11.99 22.35
CA LEU A 19 -15.47 13.06 21.45
C LEU A 19 -13.97 12.96 21.14
N ALA A 20 -13.14 12.62 22.12
CA ALA A 20 -11.70 12.42 21.92
C ALA A 20 -11.41 11.27 20.95
N VAL A 21 -12.12 10.14 21.09
CA VAL A 21 -12.01 9.00 20.16
C VAL A 21 -12.45 9.41 18.75
N VAL A 22 -13.59 10.08 18.61
CA VAL A 22 -14.08 10.57 17.31
C VAL A 22 -13.08 11.55 16.68
N TYR A 23 -12.51 12.46 17.47
CA TYR A 23 -11.49 13.40 17.01
C TYR A 23 -10.22 12.69 16.52
N ILE A 24 -9.72 11.67 17.24
CA ILE A 24 -8.56 10.88 16.82
C ILE A 24 -8.86 10.09 15.54
N LEU A 25 -10.09 9.61 15.34
CA LEU A 25 -10.46 8.90 14.11
C LEU A 25 -10.50 9.84 12.88
N ILE A 26 -10.95 11.09 13.05
CA ILE A 26 -11.12 12.04 11.95
C ILE A 26 -9.83 12.85 11.69
N PHE A 27 -9.19 13.33 12.75
CA PHE A 27 -8.05 14.26 12.71
C PHE A 27 -6.76 13.65 13.27
N GLY A 28 -6.77 12.37 13.63
CA GLY A 28 -5.59 11.70 14.15
C GLY A 28 -4.43 11.66 13.14
N PRO A 29 -3.24 11.30 13.64
CA PRO A 29 -1.98 11.38 12.89
C PRO A 29 -1.99 10.62 11.55
N GLY A 30 -2.90 9.66 11.36
CA GLY A 30 -3.07 8.96 10.08
C GLY A 30 -3.52 9.82 8.90
N GLY A 31 -4.30 10.89 9.14
CA GLY A 31 -4.90 11.71 8.07
C GLY A 31 -3.85 12.50 7.26
N HIS A 32 -2.91 13.14 7.95
CA HIS A 32 -1.84 13.92 7.30
C HIS A 32 -0.84 13.02 6.56
N ILE A 33 -0.50 11.87 7.14
CA ILE A 33 0.43 10.92 6.51
C ILE A 33 -0.21 10.30 5.25
N ARG A 34 -1.52 10.05 5.25
CA ARG A 34 -2.27 9.59 4.06
C ARG A 34 -2.20 10.60 2.92
N LYS A 35 -2.49 11.88 3.17
CA LYS A 35 -2.42 12.93 2.14
C LYS A 35 -1.03 13.07 1.52
N GLY A 36 0.04 13.00 2.32
CA GLY A 36 1.41 13.03 1.83
C GLY A 36 1.74 11.84 0.92
N ARG A 37 1.35 10.63 1.33
CA ARG A 37 1.53 9.39 0.54
C ARG A 37 0.70 9.38 -0.75
N GLU A 38 -0.49 9.98 -0.75
CA GLU A 38 -1.30 10.13 -1.96
C GLU A 38 -0.66 11.09 -2.97
N ALA A 39 -0.07 12.19 -2.50
CA ALA A 39 0.67 13.10 -3.36
C ALA A 39 1.89 12.42 -4.00
N GLU A 40 2.59 11.58 -3.24
CA GLU A 40 3.70 10.76 -3.71
C GLU A 40 3.26 9.76 -4.80
N ALA A 41 2.17 9.01 -4.55
CA ALA A 41 1.62 8.09 -5.54
C ALA A 41 1.21 8.81 -6.84
N LYS A 42 0.53 9.96 -6.75
CA LYS A 42 0.16 10.77 -7.93
C LYS A 42 1.37 11.30 -8.71
N ARG A 43 2.48 11.61 -8.02
CA ARG A 43 3.72 12.03 -8.69
C ARG A 43 4.30 10.88 -9.51
N LEU A 44 4.35 9.68 -8.93
CA LEU A 44 4.80 8.47 -9.63
C LEU A 44 3.90 8.14 -10.82
N GLU A 45 2.58 8.25 -10.68
CA GLU A 45 1.65 8.07 -11.80
C GLU A 45 1.87 9.08 -12.93
N ASN A 46 2.08 10.36 -12.60
CA ASN A 46 2.40 11.37 -13.60
C ASN A 46 3.75 11.11 -14.26
N LYS A 47 4.77 10.67 -13.48
CA LYS A 47 6.07 10.28 -14.03
C LYS A 47 5.91 9.12 -15.01
N ILE A 48 5.14 8.09 -14.64
CA ILE A 48 4.85 6.93 -15.49
C ILE A 48 4.11 7.33 -16.76
N ARG A 49 3.19 8.31 -16.67
CA ARG A 49 2.41 8.80 -17.81
C ARG A 49 3.26 9.56 -18.83
N VAL A 50 4.35 10.20 -18.40
CA VAL A 50 5.19 11.07 -19.24
C VAL A 50 6.52 10.41 -19.61
N GLY A 51 7.01 9.47 -18.81
CA GLY A 51 8.22 8.69 -19.07
C GLY A 51 7.99 7.46 -19.94
N GLY A 52 9.06 6.95 -20.55
CA GLY A 52 9.07 5.73 -21.37
C GLY A 52 10.37 4.95 -21.17
N GLY A 53 10.32 3.61 -21.22
CA GLY A 53 11.49 2.72 -21.12
C GLY A 53 11.63 1.97 -19.78
N LEU A 54 12.79 1.32 -19.59
CA LEU A 54 13.14 0.44 -18.46
C LEU A 54 12.94 1.05 -17.06
N GLU A 55 13.11 2.37 -16.94
CA GLU A 55 12.95 3.10 -15.67
C GLU A 55 11.53 2.95 -15.08
N LEU A 56 10.53 2.70 -15.94
CA LEU A 56 9.14 2.52 -15.53
C LEU A 56 8.93 1.28 -14.65
N ILE A 57 9.75 0.23 -14.78
CA ILE A 57 9.61 -0.99 -13.96
C ILE A 57 9.80 -0.62 -12.49
N ASN A 58 10.84 0.16 -12.19
CA ASN A 58 11.12 0.63 -10.83
C ASN A 58 10.05 1.62 -10.35
N ASP A 59 9.59 2.52 -11.22
CA ASP A 59 8.53 3.47 -10.88
C ASP A 59 7.21 2.76 -10.53
N PHE A 60 6.84 1.70 -11.27
CA PHE A 60 5.68 0.87 -10.93
C PHE A 60 5.85 0.10 -9.62
N MET A 61 7.06 -0.40 -9.34
CA MET A 61 7.38 -1.05 -8.06
C MET A 61 7.28 -0.09 -6.88
N GLU A 62 7.73 1.16 -7.05
CA GLU A 62 7.58 2.21 -6.05
C GLU A 62 6.12 2.61 -5.85
N LEU A 63 5.36 2.76 -6.94
CA LEU A 63 3.94 3.06 -6.91
C LEU A 63 3.16 1.97 -6.17
N ALA A 64 3.49 0.70 -6.41
CA ALA A 64 2.86 -0.42 -5.70
C ALA A 64 3.15 -0.38 -4.19
N ARG A 65 4.39 -0.06 -3.78
CA ARG A 65 4.74 0.13 -2.37
C ARG A 65 3.98 1.29 -1.74
N ALA A 66 3.83 2.40 -2.47
CA ALA A 66 3.03 3.54 -2.02
C ALA A 66 1.55 3.14 -1.83
N TYR A 67 0.98 2.38 -2.76
CA TYR A 67 -0.39 1.90 -2.67
C TYR A 67 -0.64 0.98 -1.47
N ILE A 68 0.29 0.09 -1.14
CA ILE A 68 0.20 -0.72 0.07
C ILE A 68 0.18 0.13 1.34
N LYS A 69 0.99 1.19 1.42
CA LYS A 69 0.98 2.12 2.57
C LYS A 69 -0.34 2.91 2.68
N LEU A 70 -1.08 3.03 1.58
CA LEU A 70 -2.39 3.67 1.52
C LEU A 70 -3.55 2.69 1.77
N GLY A 71 -3.28 1.38 1.88
CA GLY A 71 -4.30 0.33 1.99
C GLY A 71 -5.00 0.01 0.66
N ARG A 72 -4.49 0.52 -0.47
CA ARG A 72 -5.03 0.32 -1.82
C ARG A 72 -4.42 -0.92 -2.46
N ASN A 73 -4.75 -2.08 -1.91
CA ASN A 73 -4.13 -3.36 -2.28
C ASN A 73 -4.38 -3.75 -3.76
N SER A 74 -5.56 -3.45 -4.30
CA SER A 74 -5.91 -3.71 -5.71
C SER A 74 -5.06 -2.89 -6.69
N ASP A 75 -4.81 -1.63 -6.36
CA ASP A 75 -4.01 -0.74 -7.21
C ASP A 75 -2.53 -1.11 -7.15
N ALA A 76 -2.06 -1.54 -5.98
CA ALA A 76 -0.71 -2.09 -5.83
C ALA A 76 -0.48 -3.33 -6.69
N GLU A 77 -1.46 -4.24 -6.73
CA GLU A 77 -1.39 -5.42 -7.60
C GLU A 77 -1.38 -5.02 -9.08
N SER A 78 -2.25 -4.12 -9.50
CA SER A 78 -2.31 -3.64 -10.89
C SER A 78 -0.96 -3.03 -11.32
N ALA A 79 -0.34 -2.23 -10.46
CA ALA A 79 0.99 -1.67 -10.70
C ALA A 79 2.07 -2.77 -10.81
N MET A 80 2.07 -3.76 -9.92
CA MET A 80 3.03 -4.87 -9.99
C MET A 80 2.84 -5.77 -11.21
N ARG A 81 1.60 -6.00 -11.66
CA ARG A 81 1.33 -6.76 -12.90
C ARG A 81 1.91 -6.06 -14.12
N LYS A 82 1.79 -4.73 -14.19
CA LYS A 82 2.41 -3.92 -15.25
C LYS A 82 3.94 -3.99 -15.18
N ALA A 83 4.52 -3.81 -14.00
CA ALA A 83 5.97 -3.93 -13.80
C ALA A 83 6.50 -5.30 -14.25
N LEU A 84 5.81 -6.38 -13.87
CA LEU A 84 6.20 -7.74 -14.23
C LEU A 84 6.09 -7.98 -15.74
N ALA A 85 5.00 -7.56 -16.39
CA ALA A 85 4.85 -7.72 -17.83
C ALA A 85 5.93 -6.95 -18.63
N MET A 86 6.27 -5.73 -18.19
CA MET A 86 7.35 -4.96 -18.79
C MET A 86 8.71 -5.64 -18.60
N ALA A 87 9.00 -6.09 -17.37
CA ALA A 87 10.25 -6.78 -17.07
C ALA A 87 10.37 -8.11 -17.83
N GLU A 88 9.28 -8.85 -17.99
CA GLU A 88 9.26 -10.10 -18.76
C GLU A 88 9.49 -9.88 -20.26
N ASN A 89 8.97 -8.79 -20.82
CA ASN A 89 9.21 -8.40 -22.20
C ASN A 89 10.67 -7.97 -22.43
N GLU A 90 11.25 -7.26 -21.47
CA GLU A 90 12.60 -6.71 -21.57
C GLU A 90 13.69 -7.78 -21.34
N TYR A 91 13.58 -8.52 -20.25
CA TYR A 91 14.63 -9.47 -19.83
C TYR A 91 14.34 -10.90 -20.30
N GLY A 92 13.09 -11.20 -20.65
CA GLY A 92 12.62 -12.56 -20.92
C GLY A 92 12.09 -13.27 -19.67
N LYS A 93 11.10 -14.15 -19.86
CA LYS A 93 10.30 -14.79 -18.79
C LYS A 93 11.08 -15.67 -17.79
N LYS A 94 12.30 -16.09 -18.14
CA LYS A 94 13.19 -16.94 -17.32
C LYS A 94 14.45 -16.22 -16.85
N SER A 95 14.60 -14.94 -17.14
CA SER A 95 15.79 -14.21 -16.72
C SER A 95 15.83 -14.02 -15.21
N GLU A 96 17.00 -14.25 -14.62
CA GLU A 96 17.28 -13.93 -13.21
C GLU A 96 17.04 -12.45 -12.89
N ASN A 97 17.10 -11.57 -13.89
CA ASN A 97 16.80 -10.14 -13.74
C ASN A 97 15.34 -9.87 -13.32
N LEU A 98 14.45 -10.85 -13.41
CA LEU A 98 13.08 -10.75 -12.89
C LEU A 98 12.99 -10.89 -11.37
N ALA A 99 14.01 -11.44 -10.71
CA ALA A 99 13.96 -11.75 -9.28
C ALA A 99 13.58 -10.53 -8.39
N PRO A 100 14.12 -9.30 -8.61
CA PRO A 100 13.73 -8.12 -7.82
C PRO A 100 12.25 -7.75 -7.98
N VAL A 101 11.72 -7.86 -9.20
CA VAL A 101 10.33 -7.52 -9.52
C VAL A 101 9.38 -8.55 -8.89
N ILE A 102 9.68 -9.84 -9.04
CA ILE A 102 8.88 -10.93 -8.46
C ILE A 102 8.92 -10.88 -6.93
N LYS A 103 10.09 -10.58 -6.32
CA LYS A 103 10.22 -10.44 -4.86
C LYS A 103 9.35 -9.30 -4.35
N THR A 104 9.31 -8.17 -5.06
CA THR A 104 8.45 -7.04 -4.70
C THR A 104 6.98 -7.41 -4.85
N TYR A 105 6.62 -8.17 -5.89
CA TYR A 105 5.23 -8.59 -6.09
C TYR A 105 4.78 -9.54 -4.99
N ALA A 106 5.61 -10.52 -4.63
CA ALA A 106 5.35 -11.42 -3.51
C ALA A 106 5.15 -10.65 -2.19
N TRP A 107 5.94 -9.59 -1.96
CA TRP A 107 5.77 -8.73 -0.79
C TRP A 107 4.42 -7.97 -0.80
N VAL A 108 4.01 -7.43 -1.96
CA VAL A 108 2.70 -6.76 -2.14
C VAL A 108 1.55 -7.74 -1.87
N LEU A 109 1.63 -8.96 -2.40
CA LEU A 109 0.62 -10.01 -2.19
C LEU A 109 0.52 -10.41 -0.72
N ALA A 110 1.66 -10.61 -0.04
CA ALA A 110 1.69 -10.93 1.38
C ALA A 110 1.07 -9.81 2.24
N ARG A 111 1.36 -8.54 1.92
CA ARG A 111 0.76 -7.37 2.58
C ARG A 111 -0.74 -7.23 2.30
N SER A 112 -1.22 -7.86 1.24
CA SER A 112 -2.64 -7.92 0.86
C SER A 112 -3.34 -9.17 1.39
N ASN A 113 -2.75 -9.88 2.36
CA ASN A 113 -3.23 -11.15 2.93
C ASN A 113 -3.33 -12.32 1.92
N ARG A 114 -2.67 -12.23 0.76
CA ARG A 114 -2.64 -13.29 -0.26
C ARG A 114 -1.35 -14.10 -0.15
N THR A 115 -1.20 -14.77 0.98
CA THR A 115 0.03 -15.49 1.36
C THR A 115 0.35 -16.66 0.44
N VAL A 116 -0.66 -17.41 -0.01
CA VAL A 116 -0.48 -18.54 -0.95
C VAL A 116 0.13 -18.07 -2.27
N GLU A 117 -0.39 -16.97 -2.82
CA GLU A 117 0.10 -16.43 -4.09
C GLU A 117 1.48 -15.78 -3.96
N ALA A 118 1.75 -15.15 -2.81
CA ALA A 118 3.08 -14.65 -2.50
C ALA A 118 4.12 -15.79 -2.47
N GLU A 119 3.76 -16.95 -1.91
CA GLU A 119 4.65 -18.11 -1.86
C GLU A 119 4.86 -18.71 -3.25
N ASN A 120 3.82 -18.77 -4.08
CA ASN A 120 3.95 -19.19 -5.48
C ASN A 120 4.90 -18.27 -6.27
N MET A 121 4.82 -16.96 -6.05
CA MET A 121 5.76 -16.01 -6.66
C MET A 121 7.20 -16.23 -6.17
N ARG A 122 7.40 -16.53 -4.88
CA ARG A 122 8.74 -16.85 -4.36
C ARG A 122 9.30 -18.15 -4.92
N LYS A 123 8.47 -19.17 -5.13
CA LYS A 123 8.86 -20.42 -5.79
C LYS A 123 9.33 -20.14 -7.22
N ARG A 124 8.60 -19.30 -7.96
CA ARG A 124 9.00 -18.88 -9.31
C ARG A 124 10.41 -18.31 -9.37
N ILE A 125 10.86 -17.57 -8.35
CA ILE A 125 12.24 -17.06 -8.31
C ILE A 125 13.27 -18.20 -8.28
N LYS A 126 12.97 -19.31 -7.59
CA LYS A 126 13.86 -20.49 -7.54
C LYS A 126 13.92 -21.22 -8.89
N ASP A 127 12.88 -21.08 -9.70
CA ASP A 127 12.78 -21.66 -11.04
C ASP A 127 13.40 -20.75 -12.13
N LEU A 128 13.91 -19.56 -11.76
CA LEU A 128 14.76 -18.75 -12.61
C LEU A 128 16.19 -19.32 -12.51
N SER A 129 16.56 -20.18 -13.46
CA SER A 129 17.89 -20.78 -13.59
C SER A 129 18.37 -20.68 -15.03
#